data_AF-A0A845DCX5-F1
#
_entry.id   AF-A0A845DCX5-F1
#
_cell.length_a   1.000
_cell.length_b   1.000
_cell.length_c   1.000
_cell.angle_alpha   90.00
_cell.angle_beta   90.00
_cell.angle_gamma   90.00
#
_symmetry.space_group_name_H-M   'P 1'
#
loop_
_entity.id
_entity.type
_entity.pdbx_description
1 polymer ?
#
loop_
_entity_poly.entity_id
_entity_poly.type
_entity_poly.pdbx_seq_one_letter_code
_entity_poly.pdbx_strand_id
1 'polypeptide(L)'
;MHFLRDFLQKYNEGGDDFSVWHRQKKTLQSRRSVIFKEREIWWCSVGINVGYEVDGKGQDFARPVLVLKKVSNENFIGLPITSVKKDLPGYFEYKDHYINGSFIFE
;
A
#
# COMPACT_ATOMS: atom_id res chain seq x y z
N MET A 1 -15.63 -12.99 16.79
CA MET A 1 -14.53 -13.70 17.49
C MET A 1 -13.31 -14.01 16.58
N HIS A 2 -13.47 -14.13 15.25
CA HIS A 2 -12.35 -14.25 14.29
C HIS A 2 -11.46 -13.00 14.23
N PHE A 3 -12.08 -11.81 14.21
CA PHE A 3 -11.40 -10.51 14.19
C PHE A 3 -10.28 -10.34 15.22
N LEU A 4 -10.54 -10.72 16.49
CA LEU A 4 -9.55 -10.57 17.55
C LEU A 4 -8.38 -11.55 17.38
N ARG A 5 -8.63 -12.73 16.81
CA ARG A 5 -7.59 -13.74 16.59
C ARG A 5 -6.65 -13.33 15.46
N ASP A 6 -7.19 -12.91 14.32
CA ASP A 6 -6.39 -12.46 13.18
C ASP A 6 -5.57 -11.20 13.54
N PHE A 7 -6.19 -10.26 14.28
CA PHE A 7 -5.51 -9.08 14.79
C PHE A 7 -4.36 -9.43 15.73
N LEU A 8 -4.60 -10.28 16.74
CA LEU A 8 -3.58 -10.69 17.69
C LEU A 8 -2.48 -11.53 17.04
N GLN A 9 -2.81 -12.34 16.03
CA GLN A 9 -1.82 -13.10 15.26
C GLN A 9 -0.89 -12.17 14.49
N LYS A 10 -1.42 -11.21 13.72
CA LYS A 10 -0.60 -10.22 13.00
C LYS A 10 0.27 -9.40 13.98
N TYR A 11 -0.27 -9.03 15.14
CA TYR A 11 0.45 -8.22 16.12
C TYR A 11 1.60 -8.98 16.79
N ASN A 12 1.43 -10.29 17.05
CA ASN A 12 2.45 -11.13 17.67
C ASN A 12 3.60 -11.49 16.70
N GLU A 13 3.37 -11.45 15.39
CA GLU A 13 4.39 -11.71 14.36
C GLU A 13 5.15 -10.42 13.95
N GLY A 14 4.54 -9.23 14.09
CA GLY A 14 4.97 -7.99 13.40
C GLY A 14 5.85 -6.99 14.18
N GLY A 15 6.29 -7.29 15.40
CA GLY A 15 7.03 -6.32 16.24
C GLY A 15 8.32 -5.77 15.61
N ASP A 16 9.02 -6.58 14.82
CA ASP A 16 10.24 -6.15 14.12
C ASP A 16 9.92 -5.29 12.89
N ASP A 17 8.90 -5.67 12.11
CA ASP A 17 8.50 -4.95 10.88
C ASP A 17 8.07 -3.51 11.13
N PHE A 18 7.34 -3.24 12.22
CA PHE A 18 7.01 -1.86 12.62
C PHE A 18 8.26 -1.02 12.91
N SER A 19 9.25 -1.62 13.56
CA SER A 19 10.52 -0.97 13.91
C SER A 19 11.36 -0.70 12.66
N VAL A 20 11.41 -1.66 11.74
CA VAL A 20 12.07 -1.51 10.43
C VAL A 20 11.39 -0.40 9.61
N TRP A 21 10.05 -0.41 9.53
CA TRP A 21 9.30 0.63 8.84
C TRP A 21 9.54 2.02 9.43
N HIS A 22 9.55 2.15 10.76
CA HIS A 22 9.85 3.42 11.42
C HIS A 22 11.23 3.98 11.02
N ARG A 23 12.24 3.13 10.93
CA ARG A 23 13.58 3.53 10.47
C ARG A 23 13.56 3.94 9.00
N GLN A 24 12.88 3.19 8.13
CA GLN A 24 12.78 3.52 6.71
C GLN A 24 12.06 4.85 6.46
N LYS A 25 10.99 5.15 7.21
CA LYS A 25 10.27 6.44 7.12
C LYS A 25 11.20 7.64 7.28
N LYS A 26 12.17 7.59 8.19
CA LYS A 26 13.13 8.68 8.39
C LYS A 26 13.96 8.95 7.13
N THR A 27 14.35 7.90 6.41
CA THR A 27 15.07 8.00 5.14
C THR A 27 14.17 8.50 4.02
N LEU A 28 12.90 8.09 3.99
CA LEU A 28 11.94 8.51 2.97
C LEU A 28 11.53 9.98 3.11
N GLN A 29 11.43 10.48 4.34
CA GLN A 29 11.03 11.86 4.64
C GLN A 29 11.92 12.91 3.97
N SER A 30 13.19 12.60 3.72
CA SER A 30 14.14 13.53 3.10
C SER A 30 14.11 13.51 1.56
N ARG A 31 13.31 12.62 0.94
CA ARG A 31 13.19 12.54 -0.51
C ARG A 31 12.38 13.73 -1.05
N ARG A 32 12.75 14.19 -2.24
CA ARG A 32 12.04 15.28 -2.92
C ARG A 32 10.71 14.80 -3.49
N SER A 33 9.75 15.72 -3.56
CA SER A 33 8.48 15.50 -4.27
C SER A 33 8.74 15.16 -5.74
N VAL A 34 7.94 14.24 -6.27
CA VAL A 34 7.96 13.83 -7.68
C VAL A 34 6.70 14.34 -8.37
N ILE A 35 6.78 14.60 -9.68
CA ILE A 35 5.62 15.02 -10.46
C ILE A 35 4.83 13.78 -10.86
N PHE A 36 3.56 13.74 -10.46
CA PHE A 36 2.61 12.67 -10.81
C PHE A 36 1.32 13.26 -11.44
N LYS A 37 0.60 12.42 -12.17
CA LYS A 37 -0.70 12.73 -12.80
C LYS A 37 -1.77 11.70 -12.44
N GLU A 38 -3.02 12.13 -12.55
CA GLU A 38 -4.16 11.22 -12.45
C GLU A 38 -4.06 10.11 -13.51
N ARG A 39 -4.47 8.89 -13.12
CA ARG A 39 -4.41 7.64 -13.89
C ARG A 39 -3.01 7.03 -14.08
N GLU A 40 -1.96 7.63 -13.52
CA GLU A 40 -0.65 6.99 -13.44
C GLU A 40 -0.61 5.97 -12.29
N ILE A 41 0.22 4.94 -12.43
CA ILE A 41 0.53 4.01 -11.35
C ILE A 41 1.92 4.33 -10.83
N TRP A 42 2.02 4.56 -9.52
CA TRP A 42 3.27 4.87 -8.83
C TRP A 42 3.59 3.81 -7.79
N TRP A 43 4.87 3.47 -7.65
CA TRP A 43 5.34 2.69 -6.52
C TRP A 43 5.47 3.58 -5.31
N CYS A 44 4.59 3.38 -4.32
CA CYS A 44 4.53 4.18 -3.12
C CYS A 44 4.88 3.33 -1.91
N SER A 45 5.72 3.88 -1.02
CA SER A 45 5.95 3.31 0.31
C SER A 45 4.72 3.52 1.19
N VAL A 46 3.80 2.55 1.17
CA VAL A 46 2.55 2.57 1.95
C VAL A 46 2.74 2.10 3.39
N GLY A 47 3.87 1.46 3.69
CA GLY A 47 4.29 1.11 5.05
C GLY A 47 3.71 -0.18 5.62
N ILE A 48 3.99 -0.43 6.89
CA ILE A 48 3.33 -1.48 7.70
C ILE A 48 2.21 -0.82 8.50
N ASN A 49 1.01 -1.34 8.33
CA ASN A 49 -0.25 -0.74 8.75
C ASN A 49 -1.01 -1.64 9.74
N VAL A 50 -2.03 -1.07 10.36
CA VAL A 50 -2.74 -1.71 11.48
C VAL A 50 -3.94 -2.51 10.99
N GLY A 51 -4.28 -3.58 11.71
CA GLY A 51 -5.45 -4.41 11.38
C GLY A 51 -5.39 -4.94 9.95
N TYR A 52 -6.44 -4.64 9.17
CA TYR A 52 -6.66 -5.16 7.83
C TYR A 52 -6.28 -4.18 6.72
N GLU A 53 -5.74 -3.01 7.06
CA GLU A 53 -5.20 -2.05 6.10
C GLU A 53 -4.12 -2.69 5.23
N VAL A 54 -4.03 -2.25 3.98
CA VAL A 54 -3.06 -2.80 3.02
C VAL A 54 -1.62 -2.43 3.41
N ASP A 55 -0.84 -3.43 3.82
CA ASP A 55 0.61 -3.30 4.09
C ASP A 55 1.44 -3.32 2.83
N GLY A 56 2.49 -2.51 2.76
CA GLY A 56 3.53 -2.57 1.75
C GLY A 56 4.44 -3.79 1.85
N LYS A 57 5.22 -4.06 0.79
CA LYS A 57 6.13 -5.21 0.74
C LYS A 57 7.54 -4.81 0.33
N GLY A 58 8.49 -5.70 0.61
CA GLY A 58 9.90 -5.50 0.27
C GLY A 58 10.58 -4.45 1.15
N GLN A 59 11.81 -4.08 0.78
CA GLN A 59 12.66 -3.19 1.58
C GLN A 59 12.10 -1.77 1.73
N ASP A 60 11.34 -1.30 0.74
CA ASP A 60 10.72 0.03 0.75
C ASP A 60 9.29 0.02 1.29
N PHE A 61 8.78 -1.13 1.74
CA PHE A 61 7.38 -1.30 2.15
C PHE A 61 6.42 -0.69 1.11
N ALA A 62 6.64 -1.07 -0.15
CA ALA A 62 6.05 -0.40 -1.28
C ALA A 62 4.92 -1.21 -1.92
N ARG A 63 4.02 -0.50 -2.60
CA ARG A 63 3.02 -1.07 -3.52
C ARG A 63 2.85 -0.19 -4.74
N PRO A 64 2.42 -0.77 -5.87
CA PRO A 64 1.81 0.01 -6.93
C PRO A 64 0.53 0.66 -6.40
N VAL A 65 0.34 1.95 -6.69
CA VAL A 65 -0.83 2.74 -6.32
C VAL A 65 -1.29 3.51 -7.55
N LEU A 66 -2.55 3.33 -7.92
CA LEU A 66 -3.17 4.11 -8.99
C LEU A 66 -3.58 5.49 -8.46
N VAL A 67 -3.11 6.55 -9.10
CA VAL A 67 -3.50 7.93 -8.76
C VAL A 67 -4.91 8.19 -9.27
N LEU A 68 -5.91 8.22 -8.39
CA LEU A 68 -7.30 8.50 -8.76
C LEU A 68 -7.54 10.00 -8.94
N LYS A 69 -7.04 10.81 -8.00
CA LYS A 69 -7.27 12.25 -7.97
C LYS A 69 -6.05 12.99 -7.46
N LYS A 70 -5.56 13.98 -8.23
CA LYS A 70 -4.52 14.89 -7.77
C LYS A 70 -5.15 15.95 -6.88
N VAL A 71 -4.68 16.05 -5.63
CA VAL A 71 -5.17 17.02 -4.64
C VAL A 71 -4.27 18.26 -4.61
N SER A 72 -2.96 18.07 -4.75
CA SER A 72 -1.98 19.16 -4.92
C SER A 72 -0.77 18.67 -5.71
N ASN A 73 0.29 19.49 -5.80
CA ASN A 73 1.56 19.07 -6.40
C ASN A 73 2.32 18.03 -5.57
N GLU A 74 1.90 17.76 -4.32
CA GLU A 74 2.62 16.89 -3.40
C GLU A 74 1.76 15.74 -2.84
N ASN A 75 0.45 15.74 -3.07
CA ASN A 75 -0.44 14.69 -2.58
C ASN A 75 -1.58 14.35 -3.55
N PHE A 76 -2.07 13.12 -3.41
CA PHE A 76 -3.14 12.55 -4.22
C PHE A 76 -3.95 11.53 -3.44
N ILE A 77 -5.16 11.25 -3.94
CA ILE A 77 -5.97 10.11 -3.51
C ILE A 77 -5.59 8.93 -4.42
N GLY A 78 -5.15 7.83 -3.80
CA GLY A 78 -4.60 6.67 -4.50
C GLY A 78 -5.29 5.37 -4.13
N LEU A 79 -5.32 4.43 -5.07
CA LEU A 79 -5.88 3.10 -4.89
C LEU A 79 -4.75 2.05 -4.92
N PRO A 80 -4.44 1.37 -3.81
CA PRO A 80 -3.36 0.40 -3.77
C PRO A 80 -3.71 -0.84 -4.60
N ILE A 81 -2.69 -1.39 -5.28
CA ILE A 81 -2.79 -2.60 -6.07
C ILE A 81 -2.16 -3.76 -5.30
N THR A 82 -2.85 -4.89 -5.29
CA THR A 82 -2.32 -6.16 -4.78
C THR A 82 -2.08 -7.14 -5.93
N SER A 83 -0.96 -7.86 -5.90
CA SER A 83 -0.71 -8.96 -6.85
C SER A 83 -1.53 -10.21 -6.56
N VAL A 84 -2.11 -10.29 -5.36
CA VAL A 84 -2.98 -11.40 -4.94
C VAL A 84 -4.39 -11.13 -5.44
N LYS A 85 -4.85 -11.96 -6.38
CA LYS A 85 -6.25 -11.98 -6.81
C LYS A 85 -7.13 -12.39 -5.63
N LYS A 86 -8.15 -11.60 -5.33
CA LYS A 86 -9.14 -11.88 -4.30
C LYS A 86 -10.52 -11.85 -4.93
N ASP A 87 -11.27 -12.92 -4.73
CA ASP A 87 -12.66 -13.04 -5.18
C ASP A 87 -13.59 -12.57 -4.05
N LEU A 88 -13.58 -11.27 -3.81
CA LEU A 88 -14.34 -10.62 -2.75
C LEU A 88 -14.99 -9.32 -3.29
N PRO A 89 -16.18 -8.93 -2.81
CA PRO A 89 -16.78 -7.66 -3.17
C PRO A 89 -15.82 -6.49 -2.91
N GLY A 90 -15.73 -5.55 -3.86
CA GLY A 90 -14.85 -4.38 -3.76
C GLY A 90 -13.44 -4.57 -4.33
N TYR A 91 -13.08 -5.79 -4.74
CA TYR A 91 -11.86 -6.06 -5.51
C TYR A 91 -12.15 -6.07 -7.01
N PHE A 92 -11.31 -5.36 -7.76
CA PHE A 92 -11.41 -5.28 -9.22
C PHE A 92 -10.11 -5.75 -9.87
N GLU A 93 -10.20 -6.66 -10.82
CA GLU A 93 -9.03 -7.12 -11.57
C GLU A 93 -8.48 -6.01 -12.46
N TYR A 94 -7.16 -5.90 -12.48
CA TYR A 94 -6.41 -5.02 -13.36
C TYR A 94 -5.29 -5.81 -14.03
N LYS A 95 -5.25 -5.71 -15.36
CA LYS A 95 -4.18 -6.28 -16.18
C LYS A 95 -3.66 -5.20 -17.10
N ASP A 96 -2.36 -4.96 -17.01
CA ASP A 96 -1.59 -4.16 -17.93
C ASP A 96 -0.29 -4.90 -18.26
N HIS A 97 0.37 -4.54 -19.36
CA HIS A 97 1.57 -5.19 -19.86
C HIS A 97 2.70 -5.30 -18.84
N TYR A 98 2.68 -4.46 -17.79
CA TYR A 98 3.68 -4.41 -16.72
C TYR A 98 3.17 -4.85 -15.35
N ILE A 99 1.85 -4.94 -15.13
CA ILE A 99 1.25 -5.21 -13.81
C ILE A 99 0.05 -6.15 -13.95
N ASN A 100 0.12 -7.30 -13.29
CA ASN A 100 -1.03 -8.17 -13.02
C ASN A 100 -1.42 -8.02 -11.54
N GLY A 101 -2.62 -7.52 -11.28
CA GLY A 101 -3.07 -7.34 -9.90
C GLY A 101 -4.57 -7.05 -9.77
N SER A 102 -4.97 -6.67 -8.57
CA SER A 102 -6.33 -6.22 -8.25
C SER A 102 -6.28 -4.93 -7.45
N PHE A 103 -7.21 -4.03 -7.73
CA PHE A 103 -7.48 -2.87 -6.90
C PHE A 103 -8.38 -3.27 -5.73
N ILE A 104 -8.23 -2.58 -4.60
CA ILE A 104 -9.13 -2.68 -3.46
C ILE A 104 -9.64 -1.28 -3.12
N PHE A 105 -10.97 -1.11 -3.06
CA PHE A 105 -11.58 0.04 -2.41
C PHE A 105 -11.81 -0.31 -0.95
N GLU A 106 -11.04 0.33 -0.06
CA GLU A 106 -11.24 0.29 1.40
C GLU A 106 -12.17 1.42 1.85
#